data_AF-A0A0D2MJN6-F1
#
_entry.id   AF-A0A0D2MJN6-F1
#
_cell.length_a   1.000
_cell.length_b   1.000
_cell.length_c   1.000
_cell.angle_alpha   90.00
_cell.angle_beta   90.00
_cell.angle_gamma   90.00
#
_symmetry.space_group_name_H-M   'P 1'
#
loop_
_entity.id
_entity.type
_entity.pdbx_description
1 polymer ?
#
loop_
_entity_poly.entity_id
_entity_poly.type
_entity_poly.pdbx_seq_one_letter_code
_entity_poly.pdbx_strand_id
1 'polypeptide(L)'
;MQSEPTASTSKKLGGYQFYEQVLGSPKYIVAPMVDQSELAWRRLSRRYGAQVIYTPMINAKIFVDKSNKTYQNAMFDLVAGEEGAPATDRPLIVQFCANDPRQLLASARIVEAHCDAVDLNLGCPQDIAKRGRYGSFLQDDWDLIFELINVLHVNLSVPVTAKFRVFPTVEKTVEYAKMLERAGAQILTCHGRLREQRGQNTGLADWDKIRAVKEAVSVPVFANGNILYQADIAACLKATGADAVMSAEGQLYNPALFAGLAPHAPVPLSLPTPTSTPNPNPSSDAAYDSDAVILTRHPRHADLALEYLSIVRSLKTVTSVSGVKGHLFKIMRPGLGREQDLRETLGRVRISPKQMDACIGAYEDVCRDMKARMERDERAATGTPLRDLCGVEPVTGIRTMPHWLAQPYFRPSMEQKKAYALAQAAAAPPDTDAPLKTKRPLDSEEAPDAADDAKRARLAPEFPTPDAQAALAV
;
A
#
# COMPACT_ATOMS: atom_id res chain seq x y z
N MET A 1 -40.78 10.00 38.84
CA MET A 1 -40.64 9.18 37.62
C MET A 1 -39.58 9.84 36.74
N GLN A 2 -38.33 9.39 36.86
CA GLN A 2 -37.27 9.81 35.95
C GLN A 2 -37.34 8.89 34.73
N SER A 3 -37.57 9.46 33.55
CA SER A 3 -37.58 8.75 32.28
C SER A 3 -36.17 8.30 31.94
N GLU A 4 -35.98 7.00 31.78
CA GLU A 4 -34.74 6.44 31.21
C GLU A 4 -34.57 6.93 29.76
N PRO A 5 -33.34 7.26 29.33
CA PRO A 5 -33.07 7.59 27.94
C PRO A 5 -33.21 6.33 27.09
N THR A 6 -34.17 6.36 26.16
CA THR A 6 -34.32 5.34 25.12
C THR A 6 -33.07 5.37 24.24
N ALA A 7 -32.27 4.32 24.30
CA ALA A 7 -31.16 4.11 23.39
C ALA A 7 -31.73 4.03 21.96
N SER A 8 -31.56 5.11 21.19
CA SER A 8 -31.79 5.10 19.75
C SER A 8 -30.83 4.09 19.14
N THR A 9 -31.33 2.88 18.85
CA THR A 9 -30.60 1.85 18.13
C THR A 9 -30.53 2.25 16.67
N SER A 10 -29.64 3.20 16.36
CA SER A 10 -29.33 3.57 14.97
C SER A 10 -29.00 2.30 14.20
N LYS A 11 -29.88 1.92 13.26
CA LYS A 11 -29.70 0.77 12.38
C LYS A 11 -28.37 0.94 11.62
N LYS A 12 -27.49 -0.07 11.68
CA LYS A 12 -26.23 -0.08 10.91
C LYS A 12 -26.55 0.10 9.42
N LEU A 13 -25.85 1.02 8.75
CA LEU A 13 -26.09 1.36 7.34
C LEU A 13 -25.84 0.16 6.42
N GLY A 14 -26.63 0.03 5.35
CA GLY A 14 -26.33 -0.93 4.28
C GLY A 14 -25.05 -0.57 3.50
N GLY A 15 -24.56 -1.47 2.65
CA GLY A 15 -23.31 -1.30 1.91
C GLY A 15 -23.22 -0.01 1.09
N TYR A 16 -24.15 0.22 0.17
CA TYR A 16 -24.18 1.46 -0.64
C TYR A 16 -24.51 2.70 0.20
N GLN A 17 -25.38 2.59 1.22
CA GLN A 17 -25.65 3.71 2.12
C GLN A 17 -24.39 4.17 2.85
N PHE A 18 -23.59 3.23 3.36
CA PHE A 18 -22.30 3.55 3.96
C PHE A 18 -21.33 4.16 2.94
N TYR A 19 -21.19 3.55 1.77
CA TYR A 19 -20.30 4.05 0.71
C TYR A 19 -20.65 5.46 0.23
N GLU A 20 -21.94 5.76 0.06
CA GLU A 20 -22.40 7.05 -0.46
C GLU A 20 -22.44 8.12 0.64
N GLN A 21 -23.04 7.82 1.80
CA GLN A 21 -23.38 8.82 2.80
C GLN A 21 -22.26 9.07 3.81
N VAL A 22 -21.42 8.06 4.09
CA VAL A 22 -20.31 8.20 5.05
C VAL A 22 -18.99 8.37 4.33
N LEU A 23 -18.71 7.54 3.32
CA LEU A 23 -17.43 7.61 2.60
C LEU A 23 -17.43 8.65 1.46
N GLY A 24 -18.60 9.12 1.01
CA GLY A 24 -18.70 10.13 -0.06
C GLY A 24 -18.48 9.58 -1.46
N SER A 25 -18.86 8.32 -1.72
CA SER A 25 -18.68 7.62 -3.00
C SER A 25 -17.24 7.65 -3.54
N PRO A 26 -16.24 7.24 -2.73
CA PRO A 26 -14.84 7.37 -3.09
C PRO A 26 -14.48 6.48 -4.29
N LYS A 27 -13.54 6.96 -5.11
CA LYS A 27 -12.94 6.23 -6.23
C LYS A 27 -11.48 5.84 -5.97
N TYR A 28 -10.80 6.56 -5.09
CA TYR A 28 -9.34 6.48 -4.93
C TYR A 28 -8.94 5.98 -3.54
N ILE A 29 -8.64 4.69 -3.45
CA ILE A 29 -8.42 3.99 -2.17
C ILE A 29 -6.94 3.58 -2.03
N VAL A 30 -6.36 3.84 -0.86
CA VAL A 30 -5.02 3.35 -0.52
C VAL A 30 -5.14 2.01 0.20
N ALA A 31 -4.41 1.01 -0.28
CA ALA A 31 -4.46 -0.33 0.27
C ALA A 31 -3.85 -0.44 1.68
N PRO A 32 -4.28 -1.42 2.47
CA PRO A 32 -3.56 -1.84 3.67
C PRO A 32 -2.24 -2.51 3.27
N MET A 33 -1.14 -2.04 3.84
CA MET A 33 0.20 -2.53 3.53
C MET A 33 1.00 -2.67 4.82
N VAL A 34 1.42 -3.89 5.15
CA VAL A 34 2.21 -4.20 6.35
C VAL A 34 3.45 -3.30 6.39
N ASP A 35 3.63 -2.57 7.49
CA ASP A 35 4.70 -1.60 7.73
C ASP A 35 4.84 -0.48 6.68
N GLN A 36 3.77 -0.21 5.91
CA GLN A 36 3.82 0.69 4.75
C GLN A 36 2.55 1.53 4.55
N SER A 37 1.52 1.38 5.38
CA SER A 37 0.33 2.25 5.39
C SER A 37 0.07 2.84 6.79
N GLU A 38 1.16 3.14 7.49
CA GLU A 38 1.15 3.83 8.78
C GLU A 38 0.69 5.29 8.66
N LEU A 39 0.38 5.94 9.78
CA LEU A 39 -0.24 7.28 9.81
C LEU A 39 0.48 8.32 8.93
N ALA A 40 1.81 8.35 8.96
CA ALA A 40 2.59 9.27 8.14
C ALA A 40 2.31 9.08 6.64
N TRP A 41 2.31 7.82 6.18
CA TRP A 41 2.03 7.48 4.80
C TRP A 41 0.58 7.80 4.41
N ARG A 42 -0.36 7.54 5.31
CA ARG A 42 -1.78 7.84 5.09
C ARG A 42 -2.02 9.34 4.94
N ARG A 43 -1.39 10.17 5.80
CA ARG A 43 -1.44 11.64 5.69
C ARG A 43 -0.83 12.13 4.38
N LEU A 44 0.31 11.58 3.97
CA LEU A 44 0.91 11.90 2.68
C LEU A 44 -0.05 11.56 1.54
N SER A 45 -0.57 10.34 1.52
CA SER A 45 -1.47 9.88 0.46
C SER A 45 -2.74 10.73 0.33
N ARG A 46 -3.29 11.22 1.46
CA ARG A 46 -4.44 12.14 1.45
C ARG A 46 -4.13 13.49 0.80
N ARG A 47 -2.95 14.06 1.06
CA ARG A 47 -2.50 15.31 0.40
C ARG A 47 -2.46 15.16 -1.12
N TYR A 48 -2.30 13.92 -1.60
CA TYR A 48 -2.25 13.57 -3.00
C TYR A 48 -3.52 12.88 -3.52
N GLY A 49 -4.67 13.11 -2.90
CA GLY A 49 -5.98 12.76 -3.46
C GLY A 49 -6.53 11.39 -3.05
N ALA A 50 -5.90 10.66 -2.12
CA ALA A 50 -6.53 9.49 -1.51
C ALA A 50 -7.78 9.88 -0.71
N GLN A 51 -8.90 9.19 -0.97
CA GLN A 51 -10.20 9.49 -0.37
C GLN A 51 -10.48 8.59 0.84
N VAL A 52 -10.14 7.31 0.72
CA VAL A 52 -10.18 6.33 1.82
C VAL A 52 -8.82 5.66 1.95
N ILE A 53 -8.43 5.44 3.18
CA ILE A 53 -7.14 4.87 3.57
C ILE A 53 -7.36 3.73 4.55
N TYR A 54 -6.41 2.81 4.56
CA TYR A 54 -6.41 1.66 5.45
C TYR A 54 -5.19 1.68 6.36
N THR A 55 -5.35 1.22 7.60
CA THR A 55 -4.19 0.91 8.47
C THR A 55 -3.33 -0.20 7.86
N PRO A 56 -2.11 -0.42 8.38
CA PRO A 56 -1.44 -1.70 8.16
C PRO A 56 -2.31 -2.85 8.65
N MET A 57 -2.04 -4.08 8.20
CA MET A 57 -2.73 -5.27 8.69
C MET A 57 -2.33 -5.53 10.15
N ILE A 58 -3.29 -5.44 11.07
CA ILE A 58 -3.10 -5.64 12.51
C ILE A 58 -3.43 -7.07 12.90
N ASN A 59 -2.56 -7.76 13.64
CA ASN A 59 -2.86 -9.08 14.17
C ASN A 59 -3.78 -8.97 15.39
N ALA A 60 -5.04 -9.41 15.27
CA ALA A 60 -6.04 -9.27 16.33
C ALA A 60 -5.60 -9.93 17.66
N LYS A 61 -5.10 -11.17 17.58
CA LYS A 61 -4.65 -11.93 18.75
C LYS A 61 -3.58 -11.19 19.56
N ILE A 62 -2.60 -10.59 18.87
CA ILE A 62 -1.51 -9.85 19.52
C ILE A 62 -2.03 -8.48 20.01
N PHE A 63 -2.92 -7.84 19.24
CA PHE A 63 -3.43 -6.50 19.54
C PHE A 63 -4.33 -6.45 20.78
N VAL A 64 -5.11 -7.50 21.04
CA VAL A 64 -6.00 -7.58 22.21
C VAL A 64 -5.26 -7.98 23.50
N ASP A 65 -4.05 -8.53 23.38
CA ASP A 65 -3.26 -8.95 24.54
C ASP A 65 -2.86 -7.72 25.39
N LYS A 66 -3.46 -7.62 26.57
CA LYS A 66 -3.24 -6.50 27.49
C LYS A 66 -1.81 -6.43 28.00
N SER A 67 -1.06 -7.53 27.97
CA SER A 67 0.36 -7.54 28.34
C SER A 67 1.26 -6.93 27.25
N ASN A 68 0.77 -6.81 26.01
CA ASN A 68 1.53 -6.32 24.87
C ASN A 68 1.09 -4.91 24.41
N LYS A 69 1.12 -3.95 25.34
CA LYS A 69 0.78 -2.55 25.03
C LYS A 69 1.71 -1.92 24.00
N THR A 70 2.96 -2.36 23.92
CA THR A 70 3.91 -1.89 22.92
C THR A 70 3.44 -2.21 21.50
N TYR A 71 2.95 -3.42 21.24
CA TYR A 71 2.42 -3.78 19.93
C TYR A 71 1.14 -3.00 19.60
N GLN A 72 0.23 -2.87 20.57
CA GLN A 72 -0.99 -2.10 20.39
C GLN A 72 -0.68 -0.65 19.99
N ASN A 73 0.18 0.04 20.74
CA ASN A 73 0.55 1.42 20.44
C ASN A 73 1.32 1.55 19.12
N ALA A 74 2.16 0.56 18.77
CA ALA A 74 2.89 0.57 17.50
C ALA A 74 1.97 0.39 16.28
N MET A 75 0.85 -0.32 16.42
CA MET A 75 -0.10 -0.58 15.33
C MET A 75 -1.24 0.44 15.27
N PHE A 76 -1.66 0.98 16.42
CA PHE A 76 -2.70 2.00 16.55
C PHE A 76 -2.54 2.76 17.88
N ASP A 77 -1.84 3.90 17.85
CA ASP A 77 -1.52 4.71 19.02
C ASP A 77 -2.72 5.56 19.49
N LEU A 78 -3.50 4.99 20.42
CA LEU A 78 -4.61 5.68 21.08
C LEU A 78 -4.15 6.78 22.04
N VAL A 79 -2.89 6.76 22.51
CA VAL A 79 -2.39 7.71 23.51
C VAL A 79 -2.03 9.03 22.84
N ALA A 80 -1.36 8.98 21.69
CA ALA A 80 -1.07 10.17 20.88
C ALA A 80 -2.36 10.80 20.30
N GLY A 81 -3.39 9.98 20.06
CA GLY A 81 -4.72 10.42 19.63
C GLY A 81 -4.79 10.88 18.17
N GLU A 82 -3.76 10.60 17.37
CA GLU A 82 -3.70 11.01 15.97
C GLU A 82 -4.20 9.94 14.99
N GLU A 83 -4.11 8.67 15.37
CA GLU A 83 -4.66 7.53 14.64
C GLU A 83 -6.20 7.60 14.68
N GLY A 84 -6.86 7.63 13.53
CA GLY A 84 -8.31 7.77 13.46
C GLY A 84 -8.85 9.17 13.79
N ALA A 85 -7.98 10.20 13.85
CA ALA A 85 -8.42 11.57 14.10
C ALA A 85 -9.35 12.08 12.98
N PRO A 86 -10.57 12.60 13.30
CA PRO A 86 -11.56 12.97 12.29
C PRO A 86 -11.08 13.96 11.22
N ALA A 87 -10.23 14.92 11.59
CA ALA A 87 -9.78 15.96 10.68
C ALA A 87 -8.63 15.54 9.75
N THR A 88 -7.84 14.53 10.13
CA THR A 88 -6.54 14.26 9.47
C THR A 88 -6.36 12.82 9.01
N ASP A 89 -7.15 11.88 9.52
CA ASP A 89 -6.98 10.45 9.23
C ASP A 89 -8.29 9.75 8.82
N ARG A 90 -9.45 10.42 8.85
CA ARG A 90 -10.74 9.85 8.40
C ARG A 90 -11.20 10.38 7.03
N PRO A 91 -11.92 9.60 6.19
CA PRO A 91 -12.42 8.24 6.46
C PRO A 91 -11.34 7.14 6.53
N LEU A 92 -11.32 6.35 7.61
CA LEU A 92 -10.33 5.31 7.91
C LEU A 92 -10.98 3.93 8.01
N ILE A 93 -10.37 2.94 7.39
CA ILE A 93 -10.73 1.53 7.59
C ILE A 93 -9.59 0.80 8.31
N VAL A 94 -9.89 0.21 9.47
CA VAL A 94 -8.88 -0.53 10.25
C VAL A 94 -8.92 -2.00 9.87
N GLN A 95 -7.81 -2.53 9.36
CA GLN A 95 -7.74 -3.91 8.89
C GLN A 95 -7.11 -4.84 9.93
N PHE A 96 -7.81 -5.93 10.25
CA PHE A 96 -7.30 -7.02 11.08
C PHE A 96 -7.01 -8.29 10.27
N CYS A 97 -6.06 -9.09 10.74
CA CYS A 97 -6.01 -10.52 10.48
C CYS A 97 -6.31 -11.30 11.76
N ALA A 98 -7.07 -12.38 11.63
CA ALA A 98 -7.51 -13.19 12.76
C ALA A 98 -7.94 -14.59 12.30
N ASN A 99 -8.09 -15.49 13.26
CA ASN A 99 -8.69 -16.82 13.10
C ASN A 99 -9.48 -17.27 14.34
N ASP A 100 -9.74 -16.37 15.27
CA ASP A 100 -10.62 -16.58 16.44
C ASP A 100 -11.65 -15.42 16.46
N PRO A 101 -12.96 -15.71 16.31
CA PRO A 101 -14.02 -14.70 16.31
C PRO A 101 -14.07 -13.84 17.57
N ARG A 102 -13.77 -14.40 18.74
CA ARG A 102 -13.84 -13.67 20.01
C ARG A 102 -12.68 -12.69 20.14
N GLN A 103 -11.47 -13.12 19.80
CA GLN A 103 -10.30 -12.24 19.79
C GLN A 103 -10.45 -11.13 18.76
N LEU A 104 -10.92 -11.44 17.56
CA LEU A 104 -11.20 -10.45 16.52
C LEU A 104 -12.18 -9.38 16.99
N LEU A 105 -13.33 -9.78 17.56
CA LEU A 105 -14.31 -8.83 18.09
C LEU A 105 -13.72 -7.95 19.20
N ALA A 106 -12.99 -8.56 20.14
CA ALA A 106 -12.38 -7.82 21.23
C ALA A 106 -11.34 -6.80 20.75
N SER A 107 -10.52 -7.14 19.75
CA SER A 107 -9.61 -6.18 19.09
C SER A 107 -10.37 -5.06 18.38
N ALA A 108 -11.42 -5.40 17.64
CA ALA A 108 -12.19 -4.43 16.87
C ALA A 108 -12.89 -3.40 17.77
N ARG A 109 -13.40 -3.81 18.94
CA ARG A 109 -13.99 -2.91 19.94
C ARG A 109 -13.03 -1.83 20.45
N ILE A 110 -11.72 -2.08 20.43
CA ILE A 110 -10.71 -1.11 20.88
C ILE A 110 -10.61 0.08 19.91
N VAL A 111 -10.81 -0.16 18.61
CA VAL A 111 -10.64 0.85 17.54
C VAL A 111 -11.95 1.36 16.96
N GLU A 112 -13.08 0.79 17.38
CA GLU A 112 -14.41 1.05 16.81
C GLU A 112 -14.78 2.54 16.78
N ALA A 113 -14.52 3.27 17.85
CA ALA A 113 -14.81 4.71 17.92
C ALA A 113 -13.86 5.57 17.05
N HIS A 114 -12.76 4.99 16.57
CA HIS A 114 -11.66 5.67 15.90
C HIS A 114 -11.59 5.36 14.40
N CYS A 115 -12.58 4.64 13.85
CA CYS A 115 -12.61 4.29 12.43
C CYS A 115 -14.03 4.38 11.85
N ASP A 116 -14.11 4.33 10.52
CA ASP A 116 -15.36 4.35 9.76
C ASP A 116 -15.82 2.95 9.39
N ALA A 117 -14.89 1.98 9.36
CA ALA A 117 -15.19 0.56 9.24
C ALA A 117 -14.04 -0.30 9.77
N VAL A 118 -14.35 -1.56 10.07
CA VAL A 118 -13.36 -2.63 10.33
C VAL A 118 -13.28 -3.56 9.13
N ASP A 119 -12.08 -3.91 8.69
CA ASP A 119 -11.84 -4.83 7.57
C ASP A 119 -11.21 -6.15 8.03
N LEU A 120 -11.65 -7.27 7.44
CA LEU A 120 -10.99 -8.56 7.59
C LEU A 120 -10.06 -8.86 6.40
N ASN A 121 -8.78 -9.07 6.69
CA ASN A 121 -7.81 -9.50 5.71
C ASN A 121 -7.96 -10.99 5.39
N LEU A 122 -8.36 -11.28 4.15
CA LEU A 122 -8.46 -12.62 3.55
C LEU A 122 -7.55 -12.76 2.32
N GLY A 123 -6.57 -11.87 2.17
CA GLY A 123 -5.78 -11.73 0.94
C GLY A 123 -4.27 -11.76 1.12
N CYS A 124 -3.75 -11.66 2.34
CA CYS A 124 -2.31 -11.71 2.62
C CYS A 124 -1.77 -13.13 2.35
N PRO A 125 -0.87 -13.31 1.37
CA PRO A 125 -0.34 -14.62 1.04
C PRO A 125 1.01 -14.88 1.69
N GLN A 126 1.50 -14.04 2.61
CA GLN A 126 2.85 -14.14 3.18
C GLN A 126 3.01 -15.34 4.10
N ASP A 127 4.24 -15.84 4.29
CA ASP A 127 4.48 -17.03 5.11
C ASP A 127 4.14 -16.82 6.59
N ILE A 128 4.21 -15.58 7.09
CA ILE A 128 3.71 -15.25 8.43
C ILE A 128 2.20 -15.48 8.57
N ALA A 129 1.43 -15.26 7.50
CA ALA A 129 0.00 -15.55 7.44
C ALA A 129 -0.26 -17.05 7.35
N LYS A 130 0.59 -17.79 6.63
CA LYS A 130 0.54 -19.25 6.59
C LYS A 130 0.74 -19.85 7.98
N ARG A 131 1.82 -19.45 8.68
CA ARG A 131 2.14 -19.93 10.02
C ARG A 131 1.08 -19.55 11.05
N GLY A 132 0.53 -18.34 10.94
CA GLY A 132 -0.51 -17.86 11.83
C GLY A 132 -1.93 -18.31 11.48
N ARG A 133 -2.12 -19.06 10.37
CA ARG A 133 -3.43 -19.47 9.82
C ARG A 133 -4.40 -18.29 9.72
N TYR A 134 -4.04 -17.25 8.97
CA TYR A 134 -4.89 -16.11 8.64
C TYR A 134 -4.65 -15.64 7.19
N GLY A 135 -5.33 -14.59 6.73
CA GLY A 135 -5.15 -14.06 5.37
C GLY A 135 -5.69 -15.03 4.32
N SER A 136 -5.02 -15.15 3.17
CA SER A 136 -5.47 -16.06 2.10
C SER A 136 -5.35 -17.55 2.45
N PHE A 137 -4.77 -17.90 3.60
CA PHE A 137 -4.75 -19.28 4.10
C PHE A 137 -6.03 -19.68 4.83
N LEU A 138 -6.96 -18.74 5.02
CA LEU A 138 -8.33 -19.05 5.45
C LEU A 138 -9.29 -19.28 4.29
N GLN A 139 -8.92 -18.94 3.04
CA GLN A 139 -9.85 -18.95 1.91
C GLN A 139 -10.51 -20.31 1.64
N ASP A 140 -9.98 -21.39 2.20
CA ASP A 140 -10.50 -22.75 2.07
C ASP A 140 -11.43 -23.16 3.25
N ASP A 141 -11.56 -22.31 4.29
CA ASP A 141 -12.33 -22.52 5.53
C ASP A 141 -13.48 -21.49 5.63
N TRP A 142 -14.52 -21.69 4.83
CA TRP A 142 -15.58 -20.70 4.63
C TRP A 142 -16.46 -20.50 5.86
N ASP A 143 -16.66 -21.55 6.67
CA ASP A 143 -17.43 -21.48 7.91
C ASP A 143 -16.76 -20.55 8.92
N LEU A 144 -15.44 -20.71 9.13
CA LEU A 144 -14.69 -19.82 10.00
C LEU A 144 -14.70 -18.38 9.48
N ILE A 145 -14.56 -18.17 8.16
CA ILE A 145 -14.63 -16.81 7.60
C ILE A 145 -15.99 -16.18 7.83
N PHE A 146 -17.07 -16.95 7.63
CA PHE A 146 -18.42 -16.49 7.90
C PHE A 146 -18.56 -16.07 9.37
N GLU A 147 -18.11 -16.90 10.31
CA GLU A 147 -18.13 -16.59 11.74
C GLU A 147 -17.34 -15.32 12.07
N LEU A 148 -16.14 -15.15 11.50
CA LEU A 148 -15.27 -13.99 11.73
C LEU A 148 -15.91 -12.68 11.23
N ILE A 149 -16.55 -12.67 10.06
CA ILE A 149 -17.22 -11.48 9.53
C ILE A 149 -18.53 -11.23 10.29
N ASN A 150 -19.33 -12.28 10.49
CA ASN A 150 -20.64 -12.15 11.10
C ASN A 150 -20.56 -11.68 12.56
N VAL A 151 -19.59 -12.18 13.35
CA VAL A 151 -19.41 -11.71 14.74
C VAL A 151 -19.13 -10.21 14.81
N LEU A 152 -18.37 -9.66 13.85
CA LEU A 152 -18.12 -8.23 13.76
C LEU A 152 -19.38 -7.50 13.29
N HIS A 153 -20.05 -8.01 12.26
CA HIS A 153 -21.20 -7.37 11.66
C HIS A 153 -22.35 -7.21 12.67
N VAL A 154 -22.63 -8.24 13.48
CA VAL A 154 -23.75 -8.20 14.44
C VAL A 154 -23.43 -7.39 15.71
N ASN A 155 -22.15 -7.28 16.09
CA ASN A 155 -21.78 -6.65 17.36
C ASN A 155 -21.27 -5.22 17.23
N LEU A 156 -20.51 -4.88 16.18
CA LEU A 156 -20.00 -3.51 16.02
C LEU A 156 -21.11 -2.56 15.60
N SER A 157 -20.97 -1.27 15.92
CA SER A 157 -21.79 -0.18 15.40
C SER A 157 -21.31 0.29 14.02
N VAL A 158 -20.00 0.22 13.77
CA VAL A 158 -19.41 0.53 12.46
C VAL A 158 -19.59 -0.61 11.45
N PRO A 159 -19.61 -0.29 10.14
CA PRO A 159 -19.58 -1.27 9.06
C PRO A 159 -18.39 -2.23 9.09
N VAL A 160 -18.60 -3.43 8.53
CA VAL A 160 -17.56 -4.44 8.32
C VAL A 160 -17.27 -4.56 6.83
N THR A 161 -16.00 -4.67 6.47
CA THR A 161 -15.54 -4.84 5.09
C THR A 161 -14.61 -6.05 4.99
N ALA A 162 -14.38 -6.57 3.78
CA ALA A 162 -13.46 -7.69 3.60
C ALA A 162 -12.61 -7.51 2.34
N LYS A 163 -11.30 -7.73 2.48
CA LYS A 163 -10.35 -7.74 1.36
C LYS A 163 -9.85 -9.15 1.08
N PHE A 164 -10.09 -9.64 -0.14
CA PHE A 164 -9.80 -11.02 -0.51
C PHE A 164 -9.05 -11.15 -1.85
N ARG A 165 -8.64 -12.39 -2.17
CA ARG A 165 -8.03 -12.81 -3.43
C ARG A 165 -8.96 -13.75 -4.19
N VAL A 166 -8.87 -13.77 -5.51
CA VAL A 166 -9.70 -14.63 -6.37
C VAL A 166 -9.27 -16.10 -6.32
N PHE A 167 -10.17 -16.98 -6.75
CA PHE A 167 -9.89 -18.40 -7.01
C PHE A 167 -9.52 -18.63 -8.48
N PRO A 168 -9.01 -19.84 -8.83
CA PRO A 168 -8.70 -20.18 -10.23
C PRO A 168 -9.89 -19.98 -11.18
N THR A 169 -11.11 -20.31 -10.73
CA THR A 169 -12.34 -20.20 -11.52
C THR A 169 -13.15 -18.96 -11.13
N VAL A 170 -13.93 -18.45 -12.09
CA VAL A 170 -14.84 -17.32 -11.88
C VAL A 170 -15.95 -17.71 -10.91
N GLU A 171 -16.51 -18.90 -11.09
CA GLU A 171 -17.65 -19.43 -10.33
C GLU A 171 -17.33 -19.48 -8.83
N LYS A 172 -16.20 -20.10 -8.45
CA LYS A 172 -15.78 -20.20 -7.05
C LYS A 172 -15.46 -18.83 -6.45
N THR A 173 -14.92 -17.92 -7.27
CA THR A 173 -14.65 -16.53 -6.85
C THR A 173 -15.95 -15.79 -6.52
N VAL A 174 -16.98 -15.94 -7.37
CA VAL A 174 -18.30 -15.33 -7.18
C VAL A 174 -19.03 -15.94 -5.98
N GLU A 175 -19.03 -17.26 -5.84
CA GLU A 175 -19.64 -17.95 -4.68
C GLU A 175 -19.01 -17.50 -3.37
N TYR A 176 -17.68 -17.37 -3.35
CA TYR A 176 -16.96 -16.87 -2.20
C TYR A 176 -17.35 -15.41 -1.87
N ALA A 177 -17.38 -14.52 -2.87
CA ALA A 177 -17.79 -13.14 -2.66
C ALA A 177 -19.23 -13.02 -2.10
N LYS A 178 -20.18 -13.82 -2.63
CA LYS A 178 -21.54 -13.91 -2.09
C LYS A 178 -21.58 -14.43 -0.67
N MET A 179 -20.69 -15.36 -0.30
CA MET A 179 -20.58 -15.84 1.08
C MET A 179 -20.10 -14.71 2.01
N LEU A 180 -19.09 -13.93 1.62
CA LEU A 180 -18.60 -12.78 2.39
C LEU A 180 -19.71 -11.72 2.59
N GLU A 181 -20.48 -11.43 1.54
CA GLU A 181 -21.65 -10.55 1.62
C GLU A 181 -22.70 -11.07 2.60
N ARG A 182 -23.10 -12.35 2.48
CA ARG A 182 -24.08 -12.98 3.40
C ARG A 182 -23.59 -12.99 4.86
N ALA A 183 -22.28 -13.08 5.08
CA ALA A 183 -21.69 -12.99 6.41
C ALA A 183 -21.78 -11.58 7.02
N GLY A 184 -22.11 -10.56 6.22
CA GLY A 184 -22.31 -9.18 6.68
C GLY A 184 -21.23 -8.19 6.25
N ALA A 185 -20.35 -8.56 5.31
CA ALA A 185 -19.43 -7.61 4.71
C ALA A 185 -20.20 -6.59 3.84
N GLN A 186 -20.07 -5.31 4.18
CA GLN A 186 -20.79 -4.19 3.55
C GLN A 186 -20.02 -3.54 2.41
N ILE A 187 -18.72 -3.82 2.27
CA ILE A 187 -17.90 -3.52 1.09
C ILE A 187 -16.93 -4.67 0.89
N LEU A 188 -16.71 -5.07 -0.36
CA LEU A 188 -15.74 -6.09 -0.73
C LEU A 188 -14.58 -5.49 -1.53
N THR A 189 -13.34 -5.75 -1.14
CA THR A 189 -12.17 -5.44 -1.97
C THR A 189 -11.67 -6.72 -2.64
N CYS A 190 -11.79 -6.80 -3.95
CA CYS A 190 -11.38 -7.96 -4.74
C CYS A 190 -9.99 -7.73 -5.36
N HIS A 191 -8.98 -8.47 -4.89
CA HIS A 191 -7.69 -8.53 -5.57
C HIS A 191 -7.71 -9.62 -6.62
N GLY A 192 -7.62 -9.24 -7.90
CA GLY A 192 -7.71 -10.15 -9.06
C GLY A 192 -6.57 -11.18 -9.19
N ARG A 193 -5.78 -11.43 -8.16
CA ARG A 193 -4.69 -12.41 -8.16
C ARG A 193 -4.97 -13.56 -7.21
N LEU A 194 -4.58 -14.76 -7.61
CA LEU A 194 -4.56 -15.97 -6.78
C LEU A 194 -3.61 -15.80 -5.58
N ARG A 195 -3.79 -16.64 -4.56
CA ARG A 195 -2.87 -16.70 -3.40
C ARG A 195 -1.41 -16.95 -3.81
N GLU A 196 -1.22 -17.83 -4.78
CA GLU A 196 0.08 -18.28 -5.27
C GLU A 196 0.78 -17.21 -6.13
N GLN A 197 0.02 -16.23 -6.65
CA GLN A 197 0.53 -15.08 -7.38
C GLN A 197 1.12 -14.03 -6.42
N ARG A 198 2.33 -14.33 -5.92
CA ARG A 198 3.13 -13.52 -5.00
C ARG A 198 4.61 -13.49 -5.40
N GLY A 199 5.35 -12.48 -4.95
CA GLY A 199 6.79 -12.40 -5.16
C GLY A 199 7.16 -12.34 -6.65
N GLN A 200 8.02 -13.25 -7.11
CA GLN A 200 8.39 -13.33 -8.53
C GLN A 200 7.26 -13.84 -9.43
N ASN A 201 6.25 -14.50 -8.85
CA ASN A 201 5.10 -15.06 -9.55
C ASN A 201 3.88 -14.13 -9.54
N THR A 202 4.07 -12.83 -9.27
CA THR A 202 2.98 -11.87 -9.06
C THR A 202 2.02 -11.79 -10.26
N GLY A 203 2.53 -11.75 -11.50
CA GLY A 203 1.70 -11.71 -12.70
C GLY A 203 0.68 -10.55 -12.76
N LEU A 204 -0.25 -10.63 -13.71
CA LEU A 204 -1.37 -9.69 -13.84
C LEU A 204 -2.55 -10.12 -12.98
N ALA A 205 -3.28 -9.14 -12.47
CA ALA A 205 -4.58 -9.30 -11.86
C ALA A 205 -5.64 -9.50 -12.95
N ASP A 206 -6.52 -10.46 -12.73
CA ASP A 206 -7.63 -10.79 -13.59
C ASP A 206 -8.82 -9.86 -13.30
N TRP A 207 -9.00 -8.85 -14.15
CA TRP A 207 -10.11 -7.91 -14.05
C TRP A 207 -11.45 -8.51 -14.46
N ASP A 208 -11.47 -9.61 -15.23
CA ASP A 208 -12.72 -10.28 -15.59
C ASP A 208 -13.33 -10.98 -14.37
N LYS A 209 -12.50 -11.57 -13.51
CA LYS A 209 -12.96 -12.10 -12.21
C LYS A 209 -13.49 -10.99 -11.28
N ILE A 210 -12.88 -9.80 -11.30
CA ILE A 210 -13.38 -8.66 -10.52
C ILE A 210 -14.73 -8.19 -11.07
N ARG A 211 -14.89 -8.10 -12.40
CA ARG A 211 -16.17 -7.78 -13.05
C ARG A 211 -17.27 -8.75 -12.64
N ALA A 212 -16.99 -10.05 -12.74
CA ALA A 212 -17.95 -11.09 -12.36
C ALA A 212 -18.37 -10.99 -10.88
N VAL A 213 -17.45 -10.65 -9.97
CA VAL A 213 -17.79 -10.38 -8.58
C VAL A 213 -18.71 -9.17 -8.47
N LYS A 214 -18.36 -8.05 -9.11
CA LYS A 214 -19.14 -6.81 -9.07
C LYS A 214 -20.57 -6.99 -9.58
N GLU A 215 -20.76 -7.76 -10.64
CA GLU A 215 -22.09 -8.07 -11.20
C GLU A 215 -22.94 -8.98 -10.30
N ALA A 216 -22.30 -9.72 -9.40
CA ALA A 216 -22.95 -10.80 -8.66
C ALA A 216 -23.32 -10.47 -7.20
N VAL A 217 -22.78 -9.38 -6.63
CA VAL A 217 -23.04 -8.94 -5.24
C VAL A 217 -23.81 -7.61 -5.22
N SER A 218 -24.52 -7.34 -4.12
CA SER A 218 -25.33 -6.13 -3.91
C SER A 218 -24.65 -5.07 -3.04
N VAL A 219 -23.38 -5.29 -2.69
CA VAL A 219 -22.53 -4.34 -1.96
C VAL A 219 -21.49 -3.69 -2.88
N PRO A 220 -20.96 -2.51 -2.51
CA PRO A 220 -19.84 -1.91 -3.23
C PRO A 220 -18.63 -2.85 -3.32
N VAL A 221 -17.94 -2.81 -4.47
CA VAL A 221 -16.74 -3.56 -4.76
C VAL A 221 -15.60 -2.62 -5.13
N PHE A 222 -14.47 -2.77 -4.44
CA PHE A 222 -13.22 -2.09 -4.79
C PHE A 222 -12.32 -3.04 -5.58
N ALA A 223 -11.92 -2.62 -6.78
CA ALA A 223 -10.97 -3.37 -7.61
C ALA A 223 -9.54 -3.15 -7.11
N ASN A 224 -8.77 -4.24 -6.95
CA ASN A 224 -7.36 -4.16 -6.54
C ASN A 224 -6.46 -4.99 -7.44
N GLY A 225 -5.32 -4.42 -7.83
CA GLY A 225 -4.31 -5.04 -8.69
C GLY A 225 -4.12 -4.28 -9.99
N ASN A 226 -2.85 -4.10 -10.40
CA ASN A 226 -2.45 -3.45 -11.65
C ASN A 226 -2.82 -1.97 -11.80
N ILE A 227 -2.88 -1.21 -10.71
CA ILE A 227 -3.07 0.25 -10.74
C ILE A 227 -1.72 0.94 -10.48
N LEU A 228 -0.99 1.25 -11.54
CA LEU A 228 0.34 1.85 -11.53
C LEU A 228 0.32 3.31 -12.00
N TYR A 229 -0.55 3.63 -12.95
CA TYR A 229 -0.74 4.95 -13.54
C TYR A 229 -2.18 5.41 -13.36
N GLN A 230 -2.41 6.72 -13.52
CA GLN A 230 -3.77 7.27 -13.56
C GLN A 230 -4.61 6.71 -14.70
N ALA A 231 -4.00 6.40 -15.85
CA ALA A 231 -4.71 5.76 -16.95
C ALA A 231 -5.28 4.37 -16.58
N ASP A 232 -4.56 3.63 -15.72
CA ASP A 232 -5.01 2.31 -15.25
C ASP A 232 -6.29 2.42 -14.40
N ILE A 233 -6.50 3.55 -13.72
CA ILE A 233 -7.69 3.79 -12.90
C ILE A 233 -8.94 3.78 -13.78
N ALA A 234 -8.94 4.63 -14.83
CA ALA A 234 -10.06 4.72 -15.75
C ALA A 234 -10.27 3.40 -16.51
N ALA A 235 -9.20 2.75 -16.95
CA ALA A 235 -9.26 1.45 -17.63
C ALA A 235 -9.86 0.36 -16.73
N CYS A 236 -9.41 0.28 -15.47
CA CYS A 236 -9.89 -0.69 -14.49
C CYS A 236 -11.37 -0.48 -14.17
N LEU A 237 -11.79 0.76 -13.86
CA LEU A 237 -13.20 1.07 -13.57
C LEU A 237 -14.09 0.73 -14.76
N LYS A 238 -13.65 1.05 -15.99
CA LYS A 238 -14.39 0.71 -17.21
C LYS A 238 -14.49 -0.81 -17.42
N ALA A 239 -13.41 -1.55 -17.21
CA ALA A 239 -13.36 -2.99 -17.47
C ALA A 239 -14.09 -3.83 -16.41
N THR A 240 -14.13 -3.35 -15.16
CA THR A 240 -14.65 -4.10 -14.02
C THR A 240 -16.04 -3.64 -13.57
N GLY A 241 -16.43 -2.40 -13.87
CA GLY A 241 -17.63 -1.79 -13.29
C GLY A 241 -17.52 -1.57 -11.77
N ALA A 242 -16.34 -1.77 -11.16
CA ALA A 242 -16.13 -1.62 -9.72
C ALA A 242 -16.41 -0.18 -9.26
N ASP A 243 -16.81 -0.02 -8.01
CA ASP A 243 -17.17 1.29 -7.46
C ASP A 243 -15.94 2.15 -7.18
N ALA A 244 -14.79 1.54 -6.89
CA ALA A 244 -13.54 2.24 -6.65
C ALA A 244 -12.34 1.39 -7.05
N VAL A 245 -11.17 2.01 -7.16
CA VAL A 245 -9.89 1.30 -7.27
C VAL A 245 -9.08 1.44 -6.00
N MET A 246 -8.41 0.36 -5.63
CA MET A 246 -7.44 0.34 -4.54
C MET A 246 -6.04 0.10 -5.10
N SER A 247 -5.10 0.98 -4.80
CA SER A 247 -3.68 0.81 -5.16
C SER A 247 -2.80 0.56 -3.93
N ALA A 248 -1.82 -0.33 -4.09
CA ALA A 248 -0.87 -0.74 -3.06
C ALA A 248 0.55 -0.37 -3.48
N GLU A 249 1.28 -1.27 -4.17
CA GLU A 249 2.65 -1.00 -4.61
C GLU A 249 2.74 0.28 -5.46
N GLY A 250 1.83 0.52 -6.40
CA GLY A 250 1.83 1.75 -7.22
C GLY A 250 1.86 3.03 -6.37
N GLN A 251 1.05 3.08 -5.30
CA GLN A 251 1.05 4.18 -4.33
C GLN A 251 2.40 4.34 -3.62
N LEU A 252 3.05 3.25 -3.18
CA LEU A 252 4.34 3.33 -2.47
C LEU A 252 5.50 3.90 -3.30
N TYR A 253 5.42 3.76 -4.62
CA TYR A 253 6.42 4.32 -5.53
C TYR A 253 6.05 5.72 -6.02
N ASN A 254 4.76 6.04 -6.06
CA ASN A 254 4.27 7.34 -6.41
C ASN A 254 3.02 7.71 -5.56
N PRO A 255 3.19 8.41 -4.42
CA PRO A 255 2.06 8.84 -3.60
C PRO A 255 1.13 9.81 -4.35
N ALA A 256 1.62 10.46 -5.41
CA ALA A 256 0.85 11.35 -6.27
C ALA A 256 -0.04 10.63 -7.30
N LEU A 257 -0.16 9.30 -7.22
CA LEU A 257 -0.98 8.52 -8.15
C LEU A 257 -2.42 9.04 -8.27
N PHE A 258 -3.02 9.61 -7.22
CA PHE A 258 -4.38 10.15 -7.26
C PHE A 258 -4.45 11.68 -7.39
N ALA A 259 -3.32 12.36 -7.55
CA ALA A 259 -3.24 13.81 -7.56
C ALA A 259 -3.97 14.40 -8.78
N GLY A 260 -4.72 15.47 -8.56
CA GLY A 260 -5.48 16.17 -9.61
C GLY A 260 -6.73 15.43 -10.11
N LEU A 261 -7.05 14.23 -9.60
CA LEU A 261 -8.23 13.47 -10.00
C LEU A 261 -9.49 13.76 -9.19
N ALA A 262 -9.36 14.43 -8.04
CA ALA A 262 -10.48 14.80 -7.18
C ALA A 262 -10.71 16.33 -7.24
N PRO A 263 -11.96 16.81 -7.43
CA PRO A 263 -12.26 18.23 -7.62
C PRO A 263 -11.93 19.15 -6.42
N HIS A 264 -11.65 18.58 -5.24
CA HIS A 264 -11.34 19.32 -4.01
C HIS A 264 -10.07 18.84 -3.28
N ALA A 265 -9.17 18.12 -3.97
CA ALA A 265 -7.88 17.79 -3.35
C ALA A 265 -7.10 19.09 -3.08
N PRO A 266 -6.61 19.33 -1.84
CA PRO A 266 -5.72 20.46 -1.60
C PRO A 266 -4.52 20.31 -2.53
N VAL A 267 -4.20 21.34 -3.30
CA VAL A 267 -3.01 21.35 -4.14
C VAL A 267 -1.79 21.35 -3.20
N PRO A 268 -0.92 20.31 -3.23
CA PRO A 268 0.31 20.31 -2.44
C PRO A 268 1.15 21.56 -2.74
N LEU A 269 1.80 22.13 -1.71
CA LEU A 269 2.66 23.32 -1.79
C LEU A 269 3.81 23.19 -2.81
N SER A 270 4.12 21.97 -3.24
CA SER A 270 5.19 21.62 -4.17
C SER A 270 4.78 21.65 -5.65
N LEU A 271 3.49 21.85 -5.96
CA LEU A 271 2.99 21.92 -7.33
C LEU A 271 2.79 23.37 -7.78
N PRO A 272 3.06 23.68 -9.07
CA PRO A 272 2.66 24.97 -9.63
C PRO A 272 1.14 25.15 -9.48
N THR A 273 0.71 26.34 -9.05
CA THR A 273 -0.70 26.66 -8.84
C THR A 273 -1.47 26.46 -10.15
N PRO A 274 -2.52 25.61 -10.19
CA PRO A 274 -3.28 25.40 -11.41
C PRO A 274 -4.05 26.67 -11.76
N THR A 275 -3.78 27.26 -12.92
CA THR A 275 -4.49 28.43 -13.46
C THR A 275 -5.85 28.08 -14.07
N SER A 276 -6.27 26.80 -14.04
CA SER A 276 -7.60 26.35 -14.45
C SER A 276 -7.97 25.02 -13.81
N THR A 277 -9.28 24.79 -13.61
CA THR A 277 -9.85 23.53 -13.12
C THR A 277 -9.48 22.36 -14.06
N PRO A 278 -9.01 21.21 -13.54
CA PRO A 278 -8.70 20.07 -14.39
C PRO A 278 -9.97 19.54 -15.04
N ASN A 279 -10.00 19.48 -16.38
CA ASN A 279 -11.03 18.76 -17.11
C ASN A 279 -10.80 17.24 -16.90
N PRO A 280 -11.78 16.49 -16.35
CA PRO A 280 -11.61 15.08 -16.02
C PRO A 280 -11.43 14.16 -17.24
N ASN A 281 -11.58 14.70 -18.46
CA ASN A 281 -11.21 14.05 -19.71
C ASN A 281 -10.29 14.97 -20.53
N PRO A 282 -8.96 14.75 -20.56
CA PRO A 282 -8.10 15.43 -21.52
C PRO A 282 -8.36 14.82 -22.89
N SER A 283 -9.30 15.40 -23.65
CA SER A 283 -9.68 14.95 -24.99
C SER A 283 -8.64 15.33 -26.08
N SER A 284 -7.39 15.58 -25.69
CA SER A 284 -6.25 15.66 -26.62
C SER A 284 -4.97 15.26 -25.88
N ASP A 285 -4.18 14.36 -26.49
CA ASP A 285 -2.92 13.85 -25.93
C ASP A 285 -1.97 14.98 -25.50
N ALA A 286 -2.00 16.12 -26.21
CA ALA A 286 -1.14 17.28 -25.92
C ALA A 286 -1.40 17.93 -24.55
N ALA A 287 -2.63 17.95 -24.05
CA ALA A 287 -2.94 18.52 -22.74
C ALA A 287 -2.54 17.57 -21.59
N TYR A 288 -2.75 16.26 -21.78
CA TYR A 288 -2.36 15.22 -20.84
C TYR A 288 -0.83 15.17 -20.64
N ASP A 289 -0.08 15.42 -21.72
CA ASP A 289 1.37 15.39 -21.76
C ASP A 289 2.03 16.77 -21.61
N SER A 290 1.29 17.76 -21.11
CA SER A 290 1.90 19.03 -20.68
C SER A 290 2.74 18.84 -19.42
N ASP A 291 3.82 19.61 -19.30
CA ASP A 291 4.76 19.50 -18.16
C ASP A 291 4.06 19.68 -16.81
N ALA A 292 3.12 20.61 -16.69
CA ALA A 292 2.35 20.84 -15.47
C ALA A 292 1.50 19.62 -15.08
N VAL A 293 0.86 18.97 -16.05
CA VAL A 293 0.04 17.77 -15.80
C VAL A 293 0.93 16.55 -15.51
N ILE A 294 2.09 16.42 -16.17
CA ILE A 294 3.08 15.38 -15.83
C ILE A 294 3.57 15.58 -14.39
N LEU A 295 4.01 16.78 -14.01
CA LEU A 295 4.51 17.08 -12.66
C LEU A 295 3.44 16.92 -11.57
N THR A 296 2.17 17.12 -11.90
CA THR A 296 1.05 16.84 -10.98
C THR A 296 0.95 15.34 -10.67
N ARG A 297 1.08 14.50 -11.70
CA ARG A 297 0.95 13.04 -11.60
C ARG A 297 2.24 12.34 -11.15
N HIS A 298 3.38 12.95 -11.44
CA HIS A 298 4.73 12.44 -11.23
C HIS A 298 5.62 13.58 -10.69
N PRO A 299 5.38 14.04 -9.45
CA PRO A 299 6.19 15.11 -8.86
C PRO A 299 7.60 14.62 -8.60
N ARG A 300 8.51 15.55 -8.32
CA ARG A 300 9.91 15.24 -7.99
C ARG A 300 9.96 14.31 -6.78
N HIS A 301 10.63 13.18 -6.93
CA HIS A 301 10.62 12.17 -5.88
C HIS A 301 11.35 12.62 -4.62
N ALA A 302 12.37 13.48 -4.72
CA ALA A 302 13.09 14.00 -3.57
C ALA A 302 12.23 14.97 -2.75
N ASP A 303 11.35 15.74 -3.39
CA ASP A 303 10.39 16.61 -2.71
C ASP A 303 9.35 15.79 -1.96
N LEU A 304 8.82 14.73 -2.58
CA LEU A 304 7.92 13.79 -1.91
C LEU A 304 8.56 13.14 -0.69
N ALA A 305 9.83 12.74 -0.80
CA ALA A 305 10.57 12.14 0.30
C ALA A 305 10.77 13.12 1.47
N LEU A 306 11.13 14.37 1.18
CA LEU A 306 11.24 15.42 2.20
C LEU A 306 9.89 15.77 2.83
N GLU A 307 8.82 15.81 2.05
CA GLU A 307 7.47 16.02 2.57
C GLU A 307 7.04 14.88 3.50
N TYR A 308 7.29 13.63 3.11
CA TYR A 308 7.06 12.47 3.97
C TYR A 308 7.81 12.58 5.30
N LEU A 309 9.11 12.92 5.27
CA LEU A 309 9.92 13.11 6.49
C LEU A 309 9.41 14.27 7.36
N SER A 310 8.95 15.36 6.74
CA SER A 310 8.31 16.47 7.45
C SER A 310 7.04 16.03 8.17
N ILE A 311 6.22 15.19 7.54
CA ILE A 311 5.05 14.58 8.19
C ILE A 311 5.51 13.73 9.37
N VAL A 312 6.47 12.82 9.17
CA VAL A 312 7.00 11.95 10.23
C VAL A 312 7.46 12.75 11.45
N ARG A 313 8.18 13.88 11.25
CA ARG A 313 8.60 14.76 12.35
C ARG A 313 7.46 15.47 13.07
N SER A 314 6.38 15.76 12.34
CA SER A 314 5.23 16.48 12.90
C SER A 314 4.33 15.60 13.79
N LEU A 315 4.46 14.28 13.69
CA LEU A 315 3.63 13.33 14.43
C LEU A 315 4.11 13.16 15.87
N LYS A 316 3.15 13.04 16.78
CA LYS A 316 3.32 12.46 18.12
C LYS A 316 3.35 10.93 18.01
N THR A 317 2.53 10.36 17.14
CA THR A 317 2.55 8.91 16.85
C THR A 317 3.88 8.54 16.19
N VAL A 318 4.61 7.63 16.83
CA VAL A 318 5.95 7.24 16.37
C VAL A 318 5.85 6.41 15.08
N THR A 319 6.54 6.86 14.04
CA THR A 319 6.72 6.09 12.80
C THR A 319 7.94 5.18 12.92
N SER A 320 7.81 3.91 12.50
CA SER A 320 8.94 2.97 12.55
C SER A 320 10.07 3.42 11.61
N VAL A 321 11.31 3.44 12.10
CA VAL A 321 12.48 3.85 11.29
C VAL A 321 12.69 2.90 10.10
N SER A 322 12.39 1.61 10.28
CA SER A 322 12.42 0.62 9.20
C SER A 322 11.37 0.91 8.12
N GLY A 323 10.17 1.32 8.53
CA GLY A 323 9.11 1.80 7.64
C GLY A 323 9.56 3.03 6.85
N VAL A 324 10.07 4.06 7.55
CA VAL A 324 10.61 5.28 6.92
C VAL A 324 11.66 4.94 5.87
N LYS A 325 12.66 4.12 6.24
CA LYS A 325 13.70 3.68 5.30
C LYS A 325 13.10 3.00 4.08
N GLY A 326 12.16 2.07 4.30
CA GLY A 326 11.48 1.34 3.23
C GLY A 326 10.76 2.25 2.24
N HIS A 327 10.11 3.30 2.74
CA HIS A 327 9.44 4.32 1.92
C HIS A 327 10.43 5.15 1.10
N LEU A 328 11.52 5.61 1.71
CA LEU A 328 12.55 6.39 1.00
C LEU A 328 13.19 5.61 -0.15
N PHE A 329 13.45 4.31 0.05
CA PHE A 329 13.95 3.44 -1.03
C PHE A 329 12.97 3.28 -2.20
N LYS A 330 11.66 3.39 -1.95
CA LYS A 330 10.62 3.26 -2.98
C LYS A 330 10.38 4.57 -3.70
N ILE A 331 10.10 5.64 -2.95
CA ILE A 331 9.88 6.98 -3.51
C ILE A 331 11.07 7.38 -4.38
N MET A 332 12.29 7.31 -3.83
CA MET A 332 13.50 7.74 -4.53
C MET A 332 14.13 6.65 -5.40
N ARG A 333 13.45 5.52 -5.65
CA ARG A 333 13.98 4.42 -6.47
C ARG A 333 14.59 4.92 -7.79
N PRO A 334 13.94 5.82 -8.56
CA PRO A 334 14.49 6.33 -9.81
C PRO A 334 15.89 6.96 -9.67
N GLY A 335 16.04 7.93 -8.76
CA GLY A 335 17.33 8.57 -8.49
C GLY A 335 18.36 7.63 -7.87
N LEU A 336 17.97 6.80 -6.90
CA LEU A 336 18.87 5.85 -6.22
C LEU A 336 19.41 4.74 -7.14
N GLY A 337 18.78 4.49 -8.30
CA GLY A 337 19.30 3.60 -9.31
C GLY A 337 20.54 4.17 -10.03
N ARG A 338 20.65 5.51 -10.08
CA ARG A 338 21.78 6.24 -10.69
C ARG A 338 22.82 6.66 -9.66
N GLU A 339 22.35 7.25 -8.55
CA GLU A 339 23.19 7.76 -7.46
C GLU A 339 23.45 6.64 -6.43
N GLN A 340 24.31 5.69 -6.79
CA GLN A 340 24.56 4.49 -5.99
C GLN A 340 25.21 4.80 -4.63
N ASP A 341 26.01 5.87 -4.54
CA ASP A 341 26.59 6.36 -3.29
C ASP A 341 25.50 6.83 -2.30
N LEU A 342 24.46 7.54 -2.78
CA LEU A 342 23.31 7.92 -1.97
C LEU A 342 22.48 6.71 -1.53
N ARG A 343 22.33 5.72 -2.41
CA ARG A 343 21.69 4.44 -2.09
C ARG A 343 22.41 3.71 -0.96
N GLU A 344 23.74 3.64 -1.01
CA GLU A 344 24.55 3.07 0.05
C GLU A 344 24.45 3.87 1.35
N THR A 345 24.52 5.19 1.26
CA THR A 345 24.43 6.09 2.41
C THR A 345 23.09 5.92 3.13
N LEU A 346 21.98 5.94 2.38
CA LEU A 346 20.63 5.63 2.89
C LEU A 346 20.57 4.23 3.55
N GLY A 347 21.24 3.26 2.93
CA GLY A 347 21.34 1.88 3.42
C GLY A 347 22.10 1.75 4.73
N ARG A 348 23.08 2.61 4.99
CA ARG A 348 23.99 2.55 6.16
C ARG A 348 23.53 3.37 7.35
N VAL A 349 22.48 4.20 7.22
CA VAL A 349 21.89 4.92 8.36
C VAL A 349 21.54 3.92 9.46
N ARG A 350 22.20 4.07 10.62
CA ARG A 350 22.03 3.19 11.77
C ARG A 350 20.70 3.49 12.44
N ILE A 351 19.88 2.45 12.58
CA ILE A 351 18.55 2.56 13.19
C ILE A 351 18.71 2.41 14.70
N SER A 352 18.29 3.44 15.45
CA SER A 352 18.25 3.43 16.91
C SER A 352 16.95 4.06 17.39
N PRO A 353 16.06 3.30 18.06
CA PRO A 353 14.82 3.85 18.62
C PRO A 353 15.06 4.98 19.63
N LYS A 354 16.22 5.00 20.28
CA LYS A 354 16.61 6.04 21.26
C LYS A 354 17.12 7.33 20.61
N GLN A 355 17.39 7.32 19.30
CA GLN A 355 17.98 8.45 18.57
C GLN A 355 17.16 8.73 17.29
N MET A 356 15.84 8.66 17.41
CA MET A 356 14.91 8.84 16.30
C MET A 356 15.19 10.13 15.51
N ASP A 357 15.33 11.27 16.19
CA ASP A 357 15.56 12.56 15.53
C ASP A 357 16.86 12.61 14.72
N ALA A 358 17.92 11.97 15.21
CA ALA A 358 19.19 11.87 14.50
C ALA A 358 19.07 10.93 13.29
N CYS A 359 18.35 9.81 13.42
CA CYS A 359 18.07 8.90 12.31
C CYS A 359 17.26 9.62 11.20
N ILE A 360 16.22 10.35 11.57
CA ILE A 360 15.41 11.12 10.61
C ILE A 360 16.25 12.24 9.98
N GLY A 361 17.10 12.94 10.76
CA GLY A 361 18.00 13.96 10.24
C GLY A 361 18.96 13.42 9.16
N ALA A 362 19.56 12.25 9.41
CA ALA A 362 20.42 11.61 8.42
C ALA A 362 19.67 11.23 7.13
N TYR A 363 18.39 10.86 7.22
CA TYR A 363 17.56 10.64 6.04
C TYR A 363 17.23 11.94 5.29
N GLU A 364 16.96 13.03 6.01
CA GLU A 364 16.74 14.34 5.40
C GLU A 364 17.98 14.82 4.64
N ASP A 365 19.18 14.62 5.17
CA ASP A 365 20.43 14.97 4.51
C ASP A 365 20.60 14.23 3.18
N VAL A 366 20.35 12.92 3.16
CA VAL A 366 20.36 12.12 1.92
C VAL A 366 19.31 12.63 0.93
N CYS A 367 18.10 12.97 1.39
CA CYS A 367 17.04 13.48 0.52
C CYS A 367 17.37 14.87 -0.03
N ARG A 368 18.07 15.74 0.73
CA ARG A 368 18.53 17.06 0.27
C ARG A 368 19.65 16.95 -0.75
N ASP A 369 20.61 16.05 -0.57
CA ASP A 369 21.65 15.78 -1.58
C ASP A 369 21.00 15.22 -2.86
N MET A 370 20.12 14.22 -2.72
CA MET A 370 19.33 13.72 -3.85
C MET A 370 18.61 14.86 -4.58
N LYS A 371 17.91 15.75 -3.85
CA LYS A 371 17.22 16.89 -4.43
C LYS A 371 18.19 17.79 -5.23
N ALA A 372 19.33 18.17 -4.66
CA ALA A 372 20.30 19.02 -5.36
C ALA A 372 20.83 18.39 -6.66
N ARG A 373 21.09 17.07 -6.65
CA ARG A 373 21.50 16.31 -7.86
C ARG A 373 20.39 16.23 -8.89
N MET A 374 19.16 16.00 -8.46
CA MET A 374 17.99 15.94 -9.35
C MET A 374 17.69 17.31 -9.98
N GLU A 375 17.80 18.40 -9.22
CA GLU A 375 17.65 19.76 -9.75
C GLU A 375 18.76 20.13 -10.74
N ARG A 376 19.98 19.64 -10.56
CA ARG A 376 21.06 19.79 -11.55
C ARG A 376 20.67 19.14 -12.87
N ASP A 377 20.20 17.90 -12.82
CA ASP A 377 19.86 17.13 -14.01
C ASP A 377 18.63 17.72 -14.72
N GLU A 378 17.64 18.18 -13.94
CA GLU A 378 16.48 18.90 -14.47
C GLU A 378 16.87 20.23 -15.14
N ARG A 379 17.76 21.03 -14.52
CA ARG A 379 18.28 22.26 -15.14
C ARG A 379 19.00 21.98 -16.45
N ALA A 380 19.74 20.88 -16.55
CA ALA A 380 20.40 20.47 -17.79
C ALA A 380 19.40 20.12 -18.91
N ALA A 381 18.16 19.76 -18.56
CA ALA A 381 17.08 19.48 -19.51
C ALA A 381 16.19 20.70 -19.84
N THR A 382 16.49 21.88 -19.28
CA THR A 382 15.71 23.11 -19.51
C THR A 382 15.55 23.41 -20.99
N GLY A 383 14.32 23.74 -21.41
CA GLY A 383 13.98 24.01 -22.80
C GLY A 383 13.53 22.77 -23.59
N THR A 384 13.63 21.58 -23.01
CA THR A 384 13.03 20.35 -23.55
C THR A 384 11.75 20.02 -22.77
N PRO A 385 10.57 19.93 -23.43
CA PRO A 385 9.34 19.49 -22.78
C PRO A 385 9.49 18.12 -22.13
N LEU A 386 8.89 17.91 -20.95
CA LEU A 386 8.99 16.63 -20.22
C LEU A 386 8.48 15.45 -21.02
N ARG A 387 7.45 15.65 -21.86
CA ARG A 387 6.91 14.62 -22.75
C ARG A 387 7.96 14.05 -23.72
N ASP A 388 8.93 14.87 -24.13
CA ASP A 388 9.98 14.49 -25.07
C ASP A 388 11.13 13.77 -24.34
N LEU A 389 11.18 13.90 -23.00
CA LEU A 389 12.10 13.18 -22.12
C LEU A 389 11.47 11.89 -21.55
N CYS A 390 10.15 11.72 -21.69
CA CYS A 390 9.50 10.46 -21.36
C CYS A 390 9.99 9.36 -22.28
N GLY A 391 10.24 8.19 -21.71
CA GLY A 391 10.66 7.01 -22.44
C GLY A 391 9.62 5.90 -22.41
N VAL A 392 9.94 4.81 -23.09
CA VAL A 392 9.24 3.54 -22.97
C VAL A 392 10.27 2.50 -22.60
N GLU A 393 10.02 1.76 -21.54
CA GLU A 393 10.88 0.67 -21.13
C GLU A 393 10.73 -0.48 -22.15
N PRO A 394 11.79 -0.88 -22.86
CA PRO A 394 11.70 -1.77 -24.02
C PRO A 394 11.16 -3.18 -23.73
N VAL A 395 11.34 -3.72 -22.52
CA VAL A 395 10.91 -5.08 -22.16
C VAL A 395 9.43 -5.14 -21.77
N THR A 396 8.94 -4.11 -21.08
CA THR A 396 7.59 -4.07 -20.52
C THR A 396 6.64 -3.18 -21.29
N GLY A 397 7.15 -2.31 -22.17
CA GLY A 397 6.37 -1.29 -22.87
C GLY A 397 5.87 -0.17 -21.95
N ILE A 398 6.36 -0.10 -20.72
CA ILE A 398 5.86 0.81 -19.70
C ILE A 398 6.47 2.20 -19.89
N ARG A 399 5.63 3.24 -19.86
CA ARG A 399 6.07 4.63 -19.97
C ARG A 399 6.93 5.04 -18.77
N THR A 400 8.16 5.46 -19.01
CA THR A 400 9.08 5.95 -17.98
C THR A 400 9.11 7.47 -17.97
N MET A 401 9.33 8.04 -16.80
CA MET A 401 9.53 9.48 -16.62
C MET A 401 11.03 9.76 -16.46
N PRO A 402 11.46 11.03 -16.63
CA PRO A 402 12.79 11.44 -16.22
C PRO A 402 13.12 10.99 -14.80
N HIS A 403 14.39 10.63 -14.55
CA HIS A 403 14.76 9.94 -13.32
C HIS A 403 14.59 10.78 -12.05
N TRP A 404 14.43 12.11 -12.16
CA TRP A 404 14.12 13.00 -11.03
C TRP A 404 12.64 13.01 -10.62
N LEU A 405 11.76 12.43 -11.44
CA LEU A 405 10.32 12.34 -11.16
C LEU A 405 9.96 11.02 -10.49
N ALA A 406 8.90 11.02 -9.68
CA ALA A 406 8.33 9.82 -9.11
C ALA A 406 7.78 8.92 -10.22
N GLN A 407 8.12 7.63 -10.14
CA GLN A 407 7.76 6.67 -11.18
C GLN A 407 7.09 5.49 -10.53
N PRO A 408 6.02 4.96 -11.13
CA PRO A 408 5.48 3.70 -10.67
C PRO A 408 6.50 2.60 -10.92
N TYR A 409 6.37 1.53 -10.15
CA TYR A 409 7.23 0.37 -10.26
C TYR A 409 6.44 -0.82 -10.74
N PHE A 410 6.93 -1.42 -11.81
CA PHE A 410 6.55 -2.74 -12.24
C PHE A 410 7.61 -3.73 -11.78
N ARG A 411 7.18 -4.80 -11.10
CA ARG A 411 8.07 -5.89 -10.73
C ARG A 411 8.21 -6.83 -11.93
N PRO A 412 9.39 -6.91 -12.56
CA PRO A 412 9.56 -7.77 -13.73
C PRO A 412 9.55 -9.25 -13.34
N SER A 413 8.97 -10.07 -14.22
CA SER A 413 9.03 -11.53 -14.15
C SER A 413 10.46 -12.04 -14.35
N MET A 414 10.71 -13.32 -14.06
CA MET A 414 12.02 -13.93 -14.29
C MET A 414 12.43 -13.93 -15.77
N GLU A 415 11.48 -14.15 -16.67
CA GLU A 415 11.71 -14.08 -18.12
C GLU A 415 12.08 -12.67 -18.55
N GLN A 416 11.34 -11.67 -18.05
CA GLN A 416 11.66 -10.26 -18.31
C GLN A 416 13.03 -9.89 -17.75
N LYS A 417 13.40 -10.35 -16.55
CA LYS A 417 14.77 -10.16 -16.00
C LYS A 417 15.85 -10.75 -16.90
N LYS A 418 15.64 -11.94 -17.45
CA LYS A 418 16.56 -12.53 -18.43
C LYS A 418 16.64 -11.66 -19.69
N ALA A 419 15.51 -11.18 -20.19
CA ALA A 419 15.46 -10.26 -21.33
C ALA A 419 16.20 -8.93 -21.04
N TYR A 420 16.03 -8.35 -19.86
CA TYR A 420 16.78 -7.16 -19.42
C TYR A 420 18.29 -7.40 -19.43
N ALA A 421 18.75 -8.54 -18.90
CA ALA A 421 20.16 -8.88 -18.86
C ALA A 421 20.74 -9.04 -20.28
N LEU A 422 20.00 -9.67 -21.19
CA LEU A 422 20.40 -9.77 -22.61
C LEU A 422 20.45 -8.39 -23.28
N ALA A 423 19.43 -7.56 -23.08
CA ALA A 423 19.38 -6.22 -23.68
C ALA A 423 20.53 -5.33 -23.18
N GLN A 424 20.87 -5.38 -21.89
CA GLN A 424 22.02 -4.65 -21.34
C GLN A 424 23.35 -5.16 -21.89
N ALA A 425 23.51 -6.49 -22.04
CA ALA A 425 24.70 -7.07 -22.64
C ALA A 425 24.86 -6.69 -24.12
N ALA A 426 23.76 -6.55 -24.87
CA ALA A 426 23.77 -6.15 -26.27
C ALA A 426 24.03 -4.65 -26.48
N ALA A 427 23.69 -3.80 -25.51
CA ALA A 427 23.92 -2.36 -25.53
C ALA A 427 25.31 -1.94 -25.02
N ALA A 428 26.07 -2.87 -24.43
CA ALA A 428 27.44 -2.60 -24.00
C ALA A 428 28.36 -2.47 -25.23
N PRO A 429 29.23 -1.44 -25.31
CA PRO A 429 30.22 -1.35 -26.36
C PRO A 429 31.14 -2.59 -26.34
N PRO A 430 31.65 -3.05 -27.50
CA PRO A 430 32.58 -4.17 -27.54
C PRO A 430 33.83 -3.80 -26.73
N ASP A 431 34.05 -4.53 -25.64
CA ASP A 431 35.16 -4.29 -24.72
C ASP A 431 36.47 -4.76 -25.39
N THR A 432 37.32 -3.81 -25.80
CA THR A 432 38.62 -4.11 -26.39
C THR A 432 39.74 -4.30 -25.36
N ASP A 433 39.47 -4.31 -24.04
CA ASP A 433 40.57 -4.48 -23.07
C ASP A 433 40.16 -4.99 -21.66
N ALA A 434 39.41 -6.09 -21.59
CA ALA A 434 39.18 -6.79 -20.32
C ALA A 434 40.07 -8.04 -20.18
N PRO A 435 40.91 -8.14 -19.12
CA PRO A 435 41.62 -9.38 -18.84
C PRO A 435 40.62 -10.47 -18.42
N LEU A 436 40.79 -11.66 -19.02
CA LEU A 436 40.03 -12.89 -18.79
C LEU A 436 39.88 -13.18 -17.28
N LYS A 437 38.75 -12.78 -16.70
CA LYS A 437 38.29 -13.35 -15.43
C LYS A 437 37.67 -14.71 -15.75
N THR A 438 38.39 -15.76 -15.42
CA THR A 438 37.92 -17.15 -15.47
C THR A 438 36.59 -17.26 -14.73
N LYS A 439 35.52 -17.54 -15.48
CA LYS A 439 34.22 -17.97 -14.93
C LYS A 439 34.43 -19.28 -14.17
N ARG A 440 34.01 -19.34 -12.91
CA ARG A 440 33.75 -20.64 -12.26
C ARG A 440 32.63 -21.35 -13.05
N PRO A 441 32.70 -22.68 -13.21
CA PRO A 441 31.70 -23.42 -13.98
C PRO A 441 30.32 -23.27 -13.33
N LEU A 442 29.29 -23.18 -14.18
CA LEU A 442 27.91 -23.44 -13.80
C LEU A 442 27.81 -24.93 -13.46
N ASP A 443 27.69 -25.27 -12.19
CA ASP A 443 27.09 -26.53 -11.72
C ASP A 443 26.76 -26.39 -10.23
N SER A 444 25.54 -25.97 -9.94
CA SER A 444 24.70 -26.51 -8.88
C SER A 444 23.35 -25.78 -8.87
N GLU A 445 22.28 -26.56 -8.87
CA GLU A 445 20.94 -26.11 -8.53
C GLU A 445 20.95 -25.60 -7.07
N GLU A 446 21.17 -24.30 -6.86
CA GLU A 446 21.00 -23.69 -5.55
C GLU A 446 19.62 -23.01 -5.45
N ALA A 447 18.89 -23.45 -4.43
CA ALA A 447 17.56 -23.03 -4.03
C ALA A 447 17.42 -21.50 -3.92
N PRO A 448 16.21 -20.95 -4.13
CA PRO A 448 15.99 -19.51 -4.07
C PRO A 448 16.42 -18.91 -2.73
N ASP A 449 17.21 -17.85 -2.85
CA ASP A 449 17.88 -17.09 -1.79
C ASP A 449 16.93 -16.72 -0.64
N ALA A 450 17.03 -17.47 0.45
CA ALA A 450 16.29 -17.28 1.69
C ALA A 450 16.70 -16.01 2.45
N ALA A 451 17.73 -15.27 2.01
CA ALA A 451 18.28 -14.14 2.76
C ALA A 451 17.38 -12.88 2.73
N ASP A 452 16.59 -12.68 1.68
CA ASP A 452 15.72 -11.50 1.56
C ASP A 452 14.42 -11.65 2.38
N ASP A 453 13.89 -12.88 2.47
CA ASP A 453 12.75 -13.20 3.35
C ASP A 453 13.19 -13.35 4.82
N ALA A 454 14.40 -13.85 5.08
CA ALA A 454 14.97 -13.90 6.43
C ALA A 454 15.26 -12.51 7.01
N LYS A 455 15.64 -11.52 6.18
CA LYS A 455 15.82 -10.12 6.64
C LYS A 455 14.50 -9.46 7.03
N ARG A 456 13.38 -9.82 6.41
CA ARG A 456 12.04 -9.39 6.84
C ARG A 456 11.57 -10.11 8.10
N ALA A 457 11.95 -11.37 8.28
CA ALA A 457 11.64 -12.12 9.50
C ALA A 457 12.43 -11.66 10.74
N ARG A 458 13.65 -11.10 10.56
CA ARG A 458 14.51 -10.59 11.64
C ARG A 458 14.17 -9.18 12.15
N LEU A 459 13.14 -8.53 11.61
CA LEU A 459 12.68 -7.21 12.05
C LEU A 459 11.43 -7.26 12.96
N ALA A 460 10.93 -8.46 13.28
CA ALA A 460 10.00 -8.63 14.38
C ALA A 460 10.76 -8.57 15.72
N PRO A 461 10.20 -7.97 16.78
CA PRO A 461 10.80 -8.06 18.12
C PRO A 461 10.97 -9.54 18.48
N GLU A 462 12.18 -9.93 18.88
CA GLU A 462 12.46 -11.30 19.32
C GLU A 462 11.55 -11.64 20.51
N PHE A 463 10.69 -12.64 20.33
CA PHE A 463 9.89 -13.22 21.40
C PHE A 463 10.70 -14.31 22.11
N PRO A 464 10.63 -14.44 23.44
CA PRO A 464 11.26 -15.55 24.14
C PRO A 464 10.62 -16.89 23.74
N THR A 465 11.46 -17.92 23.62
CA THR A 465 11.04 -19.29 23.28
C THR A 465 10.18 -19.91 24.40
N PRO A 466 9.32 -20.90 24.10
CA PRO A 466 8.40 -21.52 25.07
C PRO A 466 9.08 -22.08 26.33
N ASP A 467 10.35 -22.45 26.25
CA ASP A 467 11.11 -23.00 27.38
C ASP A 467 11.51 -21.96 28.45
N ALA A 468 11.33 -20.66 28.20
CA ALA A 468 11.63 -19.59 29.16
C ALA A 468 10.47 -19.28 30.14
N GLN A 469 9.30 -19.90 30.01
CA GLN A 469 8.15 -19.68 30.90
C GLN A 469 8.08 -20.61 32.12
N ALA A 470 9.03 -21.54 32.28
CA ALA A 470 9.04 -22.49 33.40
C ALA A 470 9.86 -22.03 34.63
N ALA A 471 10.45 -20.83 34.63
CA ALA A 471 11.37 -20.39 35.70
C ALA A 471 10.88 -19.18 36.54
N LEU A 472 9.62 -18.75 36.41
CA LEU A 472 9.05 -17.66 37.21
C LEU A 472 7.72 -18.06 37.87
N ALA A 473 7.74 -19.23 38.53
CA ALA A 473 6.75 -19.64 39.50
C ALA A 473 7.45 -19.94 40.84
N VAL A 474 7.87 -18.87 41.53
CA VAL A 474 7.92 -18.75 43.01
C VAL A 474 7.55 -17.31 43.35
#